data_AF-A0A9B0U8B4-F1
#
_entry.id   AF-A0A9B0U8B4-F1
#
_cell.length_a   1.000
_cell.length_b   1.000
_cell.length_c   1.000
_cell.angle_alpha   90.00
_cell.angle_beta   90.00
_cell.angle_gamma   90.00
#
_symmetry.space_group_name_H-M   'P 1'
#
loop_
_entity.id
_entity.type
_entity.pdbx_description
1 polymer ?
#
loop_
_entity_poly.entity_id
_entity_poly.type
_entity_poly.pdbx_seq_one_letter_code
_entity_poly.pdbx_strand_id
1 'polypeptide(L)'
;MEGGPEGPGPAEEPEPLGAASSGDSGHVSQSHSSASGPWEDEAPEACAPGLDVPLLRRAANGYAARLLPTARADVDALDAGLEDLLARVDEFVGMLDMIRSDSSHVVGEGVPRIHAKAAEMRRIYGRIDRLEAFVRMVGGSVARMEEQVARAEAELGAFPSTFKRLLHTLSTAAFLRQEPTARHPPAAYQPPALFRTEDHFPGCGERPPV
;
A
#
# COMPACT_ATOMS: atom_id res chain seq x y z
N MET A 1 23.03 9.61 -37.00
CA MET A 1 22.50 10.96 -36.73
C MET A 1 21.09 10.72 -36.25
N GLU A 2 20.68 10.92 -35.00
CA GLU A 2 21.17 11.56 -33.78
C GLU A 2 20.19 10.95 -32.73
N GLY A 3 20.52 10.50 -31.53
CA GLY A 3 21.51 11.00 -30.59
C GLY A 3 20.81 11.29 -29.26
N GLY A 4 20.43 10.24 -28.54
CA GLY A 4 20.45 10.20 -27.07
C GLY A 4 19.45 11.04 -26.24
N PRO A 5 19.42 10.82 -24.91
CA PRO A 5 18.21 10.86 -24.09
C PRO A 5 18.22 11.94 -22.99
N GLU A 6 17.06 12.30 -22.46
CA GLU A 6 16.94 13.02 -21.19
C GLU A 6 16.34 12.11 -20.10
N GLY A 7 17.21 11.63 -19.23
CA GLY A 7 16.95 11.52 -17.79
C GLY A 7 18.08 12.28 -17.07
N PRO A 8 18.12 12.40 -15.72
CA PRO A 8 17.25 11.84 -14.70
C PRO A 8 16.69 12.90 -13.72
N GLY A 9 15.80 12.49 -12.81
CA GLY A 9 15.41 13.31 -11.66
C GLY A 9 16.53 13.43 -10.60
N PRO A 10 16.40 14.35 -9.64
CA PRO A 10 17.06 14.25 -8.35
C PRO A 10 16.07 13.60 -7.34
N ALA A 11 16.32 12.41 -6.80
CA ALA A 11 17.37 12.03 -5.85
C ALA A 11 17.30 12.85 -4.56
N GLU A 12 16.89 12.15 -3.50
CA GLU A 12 16.97 12.53 -2.08
C GLU A 12 18.37 13.02 -1.71
N GLU A 13 18.41 14.01 -0.82
CA GLU A 13 19.52 14.20 0.10
C GLU A 13 19.01 14.64 1.49
N PRO A 14 19.81 14.40 2.55
CA PRO A 14 19.32 13.84 3.81
C PRO A 14 19.10 14.86 4.93
N GLU A 15 18.43 14.37 5.99
CA GLU A 15 18.31 15.04 7.29
C GLU A 15 19.65 15.52 7.86
N PRO A 16 19.64 16.65 8.59
CA PRO A 16 20.50 16.82 9.74
C PRO A 16 19.76 16.46 11.03
N LEU A 17 20.14 15.30 11.58
CA LEU A 17 20.04 14.96 13.00
C LEU A 17 20.73 16.04 13.85
N GLY A 18 20.06 16.47 14.91
CA GLY A 18 20.72 16.99 16.09
C GLY A 18 20.41 18.44 16.46
N ALA A 19 19.29 18.62 17.15
CA ALA A 19 19.22 19.61 18.22
C ALA A 19 18.27 19.10 19.30
N ALA A 20 18.84 18.42 20.28
CA ALA A 20 18.25 18.28 21.59
C ALA A 20 18.07 19.69 22.18
N SER A 21 16.83 20.15 22.26
CA SER A 21 16.35 21.25 23.10
C SER A 21 14.88 21.41 22.70
N SER A 22 13.89 21.41 23.57
CA SER A 22 13.85 21.67 24.98
C SER A 22 12.64 20.91 25.47
N GLY A 23 12.71 20.26 26.62
CA GLY A 23 11.49 19.88 27.33
C GLY A 23 10.66 21.15 27.45
N ASP A 24 9.49 21.17 26.83
CA ASP A 24 8.48 22.17 27.10
C ASP A 24 7.95 21.85 28.49
N SER A 25 8.70 22.34 29.48
CA SER A 25 8.34 22.32 30.87
C SER A 25 7.02 23.04 30.97
N GLY A 26 5.94 22.26 31.16
CA GLY A 26 4.59 22.76 31.33
C GLY A 26 4.60 23.94 32.27
N HIS A 27 4.51 25.14 31.71
CA HIS A 27 4.34 26.36 32.47
C HIS A 27 2.87 26.41 32.85
N VAL A 28 2.50 25.59 33.83
CA VAL A 28 1.30 25.85 34.63
C VAL A 28 1.60 27.17 35.32
N SER A 29 1.06 28.26 34.79
CA SER A 29 0.96 29.50 35.55
C SER A 29 0.13 29.19 36.78
N GLN A 30 0.81 28.86 37.87
CA GLN A 30 0.23 28.89 39.20
C GLN A 30 0.04 30.36 39.53
N SER A 31 -1.10 30.90 39.13
CA SER A 31 -1.59 32.15 39.70
C SER A 31 -1.74 31.90 41.19
N HIS A 32 -0.77 32.38 41.97
CA HIS A 32 -0.89 32.47 43.40
C HIS A 32 -2.04 33.45 43.66
N SER A 33 -3.20 32.92 44.00
CA SER A 33 -4.26 33.70 44.63
C SER A 33 -3.75 34.12 46.01
N SER A 34 -2.96 35.18 46.06
CA SER A 34 -2.69 35.94 47.27
C SER A 34 -3.92 36.77 47.58
N ALA A 35 -4.95 36.10 48.09
CA ALA A 35 -6.11 36.73 48.70
C ALA A 35 -6.43 36.00 50.00
N SER A 36 -5.45 36.00 50.89
CA SER A 36 -5.64 35.69 52.30
C SER A 36 -4.79 36.68 53.07
N GLY A 37 -5.18 37.95 52.99
CA GLY A 37 -4.87 38.87 54.07
C GLY A 37 -5.61 38.36 55.32
N PRO A 38 -4.98 38.39 56.50
CA PRO A 38 -5.75 38.26 57.73
C PRO A 38 -6.84 39.34 57.64
N TRP A 39 -8.10 38.95 57.77
CA TRP A 39 -9.08 39.83 58.40
C TRP A 39 -8.45 40.35 59.70
N GLU A 40 -7.77 41.48 59.61
CA GLU A 40 -7.57 42.31 60.78
C GLU A 40 -8.98 42.59 61.26
N ASP A 41 -9.26 42.12 62.47
CA ASP A 41 -10.45 42.44 63.24
C ASP A 41 -10.37 43.95 63.49
N GLU A 42 -10.71 44.73 62.47
CA GLU A 42 -10.78 46.18 62.57
C GLU A 42 -11.93 46.50 63.52
N ALA A 43 -11.52 46.93 64.72
CA ALA A 43 -12.34 47.72 65.61
C ALA A 43 -13.06 48.82 64.80
N PRO A 44 -14.29 49.22 65.19
CA PRO A 44 -15.21 49.91 64.29
C PRO A 44 -14.64 51.27 63.86
N GLU A 45 -14.16 51.34 62.62
CA GLU A 45 -13.93 52.58 61.88
C GLU A 45 -15.19 53.46 62.06
N ALA A 46 -14.97 54.65 62.59
CA ALA A 46 -16.00 55.61 62.93
C ALA A 46 -16.72 56.04 61.65
N CYS A 47 -17.83 55.35 61.42
CA CYS A 47 -18.83 55.65 60.40
C CYS A 47 -19.04 57.17 60.29
N ALA A 48 -19.09 57.69 59.06
CA ALA A 48 -19.39 59.09 58.79
C ALA A 48 -20.55 59.59 59.70
N PRO A 49 -20.42 60.77 60.34
CA PRO A 49 -21.40 61.22 61.33
C PRO A 49 -22.75 61.40 60.66
N GLY A 50 -23.69 60.50 60.96
CA GLY A 50 -25.05 60.50 60.41
C GLY A 50 -25.42 59.29 59.55
N LEU A 51 -24.49 58.36 59.28
CA LEU A 51 -24.83 57.14 58.55
C LEU A 51 -25.46 56.11 59.51
N ASP A 52 -26.74 55.84 59.32
CA ASP A 52 -27.49 54.85 60.10
C ASP A 52 -27.07 53.43 59.68
N VAL A 53 -26.03 52.91 60.32
CA VAL A 53 -25.45 51.58 60.08
C VAL A 53 -26.50 50.45 60.13
N PRO A 54 -27.44 50.43 61.10
CA PRO A 54 -28.58 49.51 61.08
C PRO A 54 -29.43 49.59 59.80
N LEU A 55 -29.75 50.80 59.33
CA LEU A 55 -30.51 50.97 58.09
C LEU A 55 -29.71 50.53 56.86
N LEU A 56 -28.40 50.84 56.80
CA LEU A 56 -27.53 50.38 55.73
C LEU A 56 -27.45 48.85 55.67
N ARG A 57 -27.29 48.19 56.83
CA ARG A 57 -27.31 46.72 56.93
C ARG A 57 -28.64 46.15 56.47
N ARG A 58 -29.76 46.78 56.85
CA ARG A 58 -31.10 46.36 56.39
C ARG A 58 -31.27 46.54 54.88
N ALA A 59 -30.77 47.64 54.31
CA ALA A 59 -30.80 47.89 52.87
C ALA A 59 -29.93 46.89 52.11
N ALA A 60 -28.69 46.66 52.55
CA ALA A 60 -27.78 45.68 51.99
C ALA A 60 -28.38 44.26 52.03
N ASN A 61 -28.98 43.86 53.16
CA ASN A 61 -29.69 42.59 53.27
C ASN A 61 -30.90 42.52 52.33
N GLY A 62 -31.62 43.63 52.14
CA GLY A 62 -32.74 43.71 51.20
C GLY A 62 -32.30 43.57 49.73
N TYR A 63 -31.16 44.14 49.36
CA TYR A 63 -30.56 43.95 48.03
C TYR A 63 -30.00 42.54 47.85
N ALA A 64 -29.25 42.03 48.83
CA ALA A 64 -28.72 40.67 48.82
C ALA A 64 -29.85 39.64 48.70
N ALA A 65 -30.95 39.78 49.45
CA ALA A 65 -32.10 38.88 49.37
C ALA A 65 -32.77 38.86 47.98
N ARG A 66 -32.66 39.95 47.20
CA ARG A 66 -33.19 40.01 45.83
C ARG A 66 -32.23 39.41 44.79
N LEU A 67 -30.92 39.51 45.00
CA LEU A 67 -29.88 39.02 44.08
C LEU A 67 -29.51 37.55 44.32
N LEU A 68 -29.58 37.07 45.57
CA LEU A 68 -29.18 35.71 45.93
C LEU A 68 -29.96 34.62 45.16
N PRO A 69 -31.30 34.72 44.98
CA PRO A 69 -32.05 33.68 44.28
C PRO A 69 -31.67 33.56 42.80
N THR A 70 -31.44 34.69 42.13
CA THR A 70 -31.03 34.71 40.71
C THR A 70 -29.59 34.23 40.57
N ALA A 71 -28.68 34.73 41.39
CA ALA A 71 -27.27 34.29 41.38
C ALA A 71 -27.13 32.80 41.70
N ARG A 72 -27.96 32.25 42.59
CA ARG A 72 -27.97 30.83 42.89
C ARG A 72 -28.43 29.99 41.70
N ALA A 73 -29.50 30.40 41.03
CA ALA A 73 -29.95 29.73 39.81
C ALA A 73 -28.90 29.78 38.68
N ASP A 74 -28.20 30.91 38.54
CA ASP A 74 -27.12 31.07 37.55
C ASP A 74 -25.92 30.17 37.88
N VAL A 75 -25.56 30.04 39.17
CA VAL A 75 -24.50 29.13 39.65
C VAL A 75 -24.90 27.67 39.42
N ASP A 76 -26.13 27.28 39.77
CA ASP A 76 -26.62 25.92 39.57
C ASP A 76 -26.64 25.55 38.06
N ALA A 77 -26.99 26.51 37.19
CA ALA A 77 -26.96 26.32 35.75
C ALA A 77 -25.53 26.22 35.19
N LEU A 78 -24.59 27.00 35.75
CA LEU A 78 -23.17 26.92 35.40
C LEU A 78 -22.57 25.58 35.82
N ASP A 79 -22.87 25.12 37.04
CA ASP A 79 -22.41 23.84 37.57
C ASP A 79 -22.93 22.69 36.69
N ALA A 80 -24.23 22.71 36.35
CA ALA A 80 -24.79 21.73 35.41
C ALA A 80 -24.11 21.75 34.03
N GLY A 81 -23.76 22.95 33.53
CA GLY A 81 -23.02 23.10 32.27
C GLY A 81 -21.59 22.58 32.33
N LEU A 82 -20.90 22.77 33.47
CA LEU A 82 -19.57 22.24 33.70
C LEU A 82 -19.59 20.71 33.75
N GLU A 83 -20.55 20.12 34.45
CA GLU A 83 -20.70 18.66 34.51
C GLU A 83 -20.98 18.06 33.11
N ASP A 84 -21.84 18.68 32.30
CA ASP A 84 -22.06 18.24 30.90
C ASP A 84 -20.77 18.36 30.06
N LEU A 85 -20.01 19.44 30.23
CA LEU A 85 -18.73 19.61 29.53
C LEU A 85 -17.70 18.56 29.95
N LEU A 86 -17.57 18.28 31.25
CA LEU A 86 -16.66 17.26 31.76
C LEU A 86 -17.04 15.87 31.22
N ALA A 87 -18.33 15.53 31.22
CA ALA A 87 -18.82 14.29 30.62
C ALA A 87 -18.49 14.19 29.13
N ARG A 88 -18.63 15.28 28.37
CA ARG A 88 -18.23 15.32 26.95
C ARG A 88 -16.73 15.14 26.76
N VAL A 89 -15.91 15.75 27.62
CA VAL A 89 -14.45 15.57 27.57
C VAL A 89 -14.08 14.11 27.81
N ASP A 90 -14.71 13.44 28.77
CA ASP A 90 -14.50 12.01 29.01
C ASP A 90 -14.89 11.16 27.79
N GLU A 91 -16.00 11.50 27.13
CA GLU A 91 -16.40 10.85 25.87
C GLU A 91 -15.35 11.07 24.76
N PHE A 92 -14.83 12.28 24.60
CA PHE A 92 -13.77 12.58 23.63
C PHE A 92 -12.49 11.81 23.92
N VAL A 93 -12.11 11.67 25.19
CA VAL A 93 -10.96 10.84 25.60
C VAL A 93 -11.21 9.39 25.20
N GLY A 94 -12.40 8.86 25.48
CA GLY A 94 -12.77 7.50 25.05
C GLY A 94 -12.69 7.30 23.54
N MET A 95 -13.18 8.26 22.75
CA MET A 95 -13.06 8.23 21.29
C MET A 95 -11.60 8.27 20.81
N LEU A 96 -10.77 9.12 21.42
CA LEU A 96 -9.35 9.20 21.07
C LEU A 96 -8.62 7.90 21.37
N ASP A 97 -8.94 7.24 22.49
CA ASP A 97 -8.30 5.98 22.85
C ASP A 97 -8.72 4.84 21.92
N MET A 98 -9.98 4.82 21.47
CA MET A 98 -10.43 3.91 20.41
C MET A 98 -9.65 4.15 19.11
N ILE A 99 -9.56 5.41 18.65
CA ILE A 99 -8.82 5.76 17.42
C ILE A 99 -7.35 5.37 17.52
N ARG A 100 -6.70 5.63 18.67
CA ARG A 100 -5.30 5.25 18.91
C ARG A 100 -5.12 3.74 18.89
N SER A 101 -5.99 3.00 19.56
CA SER A 101 -5.98 1.53 19.57
C SER A 101 -6.12 0.98 18.15
N ASP A 102 -7.11 1.46 17.40
CA ASP A 102 -7.36 1.02 16.02
C ASP A 102 -6.19 1.35 15.10
N SER A 103 -5.63 2.56 15.22
CA SER A 103 -4.45 2.97 14.46
C SER A 103 -3.25 2.09 14.78
N SER A 104 -3.02 1.80 16.07
CA SER A 104 -1.96 0.90 16.52
C SER A 104 -2.15 -0.51 15.96
N HIS A 105 -3.38 -1.03 15.92
CA HIS A 105 -3.68 -2.34 15.36
C HIS A 105 -3.48 -2.38 13.83
N VAL A 106 -3.97 -1.37 13.10
CA VAL A 106 -3.79 -1.27 11.65
C VAL A 106 -2.31 -1.20 11.29
N VAL A 107 -1.53 -0.36 11.98
CA VAL A 107 -0.09 -0.21 11.70
C VAL A 107 0.70 -1.42 12.18
N GLY A 108 0.38 -1.95 13.35
CA GLY A 108 1.11 -3.07 13.96
C GLY A 108 0.85 -4.42 13.30
N GLU A 109 -0.38 -4.68 12.85
CA GLU A 109 -0.78 -5.99 12.32
C GLU A 109 -1.36 -5.91 10.91
N GLY A 110 -2.25 -4.95 10.66
CA GLY A 110 -2.97 -4.82 9.38
C GLY A 110 -2.04 -4.63 8.19
N VAL A 111 -1.20 -3.58 8.24
CA VAL A 111 -0.27 -3.23 7.16
C VAL A 111 0.76 -4.33 6.90
N PRO A 112 1.45 -4.90 7.91
CA PRO A 112 2.36 -6.02 7.70
C PRO A 112 1.69 -7.24 7.07
N ARG A 113 0.46 -7.57 7.50
CA ARG A 113 -0.30 -8.69 6.94
C ARG A 113 -0.68 -8.47 5.48
N ILE A 114 -1.10 -7.25 5.12
CA ILE A 114 -1.36 -6.87 3.72
C ILE A 114 -0.07 -6.98 2.91
N HIS A 115 1.06 -6.47 3.42
CA HIS A 115 2.33 -6.55 2.73
C HIS A 115 2.80 -8.01 2.51
N ALA A 116 2.63 -8.87 3.52
CA ALA A 116 2.92 -10.29 3.42
C ALA A 116 2.08 -10.95 2.32
N LYS A 117 0.77 -10.66 2.28
CA LYS A 117 -0.12 -11.17 1.22
C LYS A 117 0.22 -10.63 -0.16
N ALA A 118 0.58 -9.36 -0.27
CA ALA A 118 1.06 -8.78 -1.53
C ALA A 118 2.36 -9.48 -2.00
N ALA A 119 3.26 -9.84 -1.09
CA ALA A 119 4.46 -10.61 -1.42
C ALA A 119 4.15 -12.03 -1.91
N GLU A 120 3.17 -12.71 -1.31
CA GLU A 120 2.67 -14.00 -1.81
C GLU A 120 2.10 -13.87 -3.23
N MET A 121 1.28 -12.82 -3.47
CA MET A 121 0.73 -12.54 -4.80
C MET A 121 1.82 -12.32 -5.84
N ARG A 122 2.89 -11.57 -5.52
CA ARG A 122 4.05 -11.39 -6.42
C ARG A 122 4.69 -12.72 -6.83
N ARG A 123 4.77 -13.70 -5.92
CA ARG A 123 5.28 -15.04 -6.23
C ARG A 123 4.35 -15.79 -7.19
N ILE A 124 3.04 -15.65 -7.03
CA ILE A 124 2.04 -16.26 -7.91
C ILE A 124 2.13 -15.64 -9.31
N TYR A 125 2.17 -14.32 -9.42
CA TYR A 125 2.34 -13.64 -10.72
C TYR A 125 3.63 -14.07 -11.41
N GLY A 126 4.75 -14.16 -10.68
CA GLY A 126 5.99 -14.69 -11.26
C GLY A 126 5.90 -16.15 -11.75
N ARG A 127 5.00 -16.98 -11.18
CA ARG A 127 4.72 -18.33 -11.72
C ARG A 127 3.89 -18.25 -13.00
N ILE A 128 2.91 -17.34 -13.06
CA ILE A 128 2.09 -17.10 -14.25
C ILE A 128 2.97 -16.61 -15.40
N ASP A 129 3.84 -15.64 -15.17
CA ASP A 129 4.73 -15.10 -16.21
C ASP A 129 5.66 -16.18 -16.80
N ARG A 130 6.21 -17.05 -15.93
CA ARG A 130 7.02 -18.19 -16.37
C ARG A 130 6.20 -19.18 -17.20
N LEU A 131 4.96 -19.45 -16.81
CA LEU A 131 4.07 -20.32 -17.57
C LEU A 131 3.73 -19.72 -18.93
N GLU A 132 3.45 -18.43 -19.00
CA GLU A 132 3.18 -17.75 -20.26
C GLU A 132 4.40 -17.80 -21.20
N ALA A 133 5.59 -17.55 -20.67
CA ALA A 133 6.83 -17.67 -21.43
C ALA A 133 7.07 -19.08 -21.97
N PHE A 134 6.78 -20.09 -21.13
CA PHE A 134 6.86 -21.48 -21.54
C PHE A 134 5.87 -21.80 -22.67
N VAL A 135 4.60 -21.44 -22.52
CA VAL A 135 3.57 -21.66 -23.57
C VAL A 135 3.95 -20.99 -24.88
N ARG A 136 4.50 -19.77 -24.84
CA ARG A 136 4.97 -19.05 -26.04
C ARG A 136 6.11 -19.79 -26.74
N MET A 137 7.07 -20.31 -25.98
CA MET A 137 8.18 -21.12 -26.52
C MET A 137 7.67 -22.41 -27.17
N VAL A 138 6.75 -23.11 -26.51
CA VAL A 138 6.12 -24.32 -27.06
C VAL A 138 5.38 -24.01 -28.35
N GLY A 139 4.58 -22.94 -28.37
CA GLY A 139 3.89 -22.48 -29.58
C GLY A 139 4.83 -22.21 -30.74
N GLY A 140 5.98 -21.56 -30.49
CA GLY A 140 7.02 -21.35 -31.50
C GLY A 140 7.67 -22.66 -31.99
N SER A 141 7.85 -23.65 -31.11
CA SER A 141 8.39 -24.96 -31.47
C SER A 141 7.43 -25.75 -32.35
N VAL A 142 6.12 -25.72 -32.03
CA VAL A 142 5.06 -26.36 -32.83
C VAL A 142 4.96 -25.69 -34.20
N ALA A 143 4.94 -24.36 -34.27
CA ALA A 143 4.87 -23.65 -35.55
C ALA A 143 6.05 -23.99 -36.49
N ARG A 144 7.27 -24.14 -35.95
CA ARG A 144 8.44 -24.60 -36.72
C ARG A 144 8.28 -26.03 -37.21
N MET A 145 7.75 -26.92 -36.37
CA MET A 145 7.48 -28.31 -36.75
C MET A 145 6.42 -28.38 -37.85
N GLU A 146 5.33 -27.62 -37.74
CA GLU A 146 4.29 -27.51 -38.77
C GLU A 146 4.87 -27.02 -40.10
N GLU A 147 5.75 -26.02 -40.08
CA GLU A 147 6.42 -25.54 -41.29
C GLU A 147 7.32 -26.62 -41.93
N GLN A 148 8.07 -27.38 -41.13
CA GLN A 148 8.89 -28.49 -41.63
C GLN A 148 8.04 -29.59 -42.26
N VAL A 149 6.91 -29.94 -41.64
CA VAL A 149 5.95 -30.92 -42.17
C VAL A 149 5.35 -30.42 -43.48
N ALA A 150 4.86 -29.18 -43.52
CA ALA A 150 4.29 -28.59 -44.72
C ALA A 150 5.29 -28.55 -45.89
N ARG A 151 6.56 -28.24 -45.63
CA ARG A 151 7.62 -28.31 -46.65
C ARG A 151 7.86 -29.73 -47.15
N ALA A 152 7.96 -30.70 -46.24
CA ALA A 152 8.14 -32.10 -46.61
C ALA A 152 6.96 -32.65 -47.42
N GLU A 153 5.73 -32.28 -47.05
CA GLU A 153 4.51 -32.62 -47.80
C GLU A 153 4.48 -31.98 -49.18
N ALA A 154 4.92 -30.72 -49.30
CA ALA A 154 5.02 -30.03 -50.59
C ALA A 154 6.06 -30.70 -51.51
N GLU A 155 7.23 -31.08 -50.98
CA GLU A 155 8.27 -31.79 -51.74
C GLU A 155 7.80 -33.18 -52.19
N LEU A 156 7.08 -33.91 -51.32
CA LEU A 156 6.52 -35.22 -51.63
C LEU A 156 5.34 -35.12 -52.61
N GLY A 157 4.50 -34.09 -52.49
CA GLY A 157 3.37 -33.82 -53.39
C GLY A 157 3.81 -33.28 -54.76
N ALA A 158 4.95 -32.59 -54.82
CA ALA A 158 5.52 -32.06 -56.05
C ALA A 158 6.24 -33.11 -56.91
N PHE A 159 6.43 -34.36 -56.44
CA PHE A 159 7.15 -35.41 -57.17
C PHE A 159 6.50 -36.80 -57.01
N PRO A 160 6.17 -37.58 -58.09
CA PRO A 160 6.66 -37.54 -59.46
C PRO A 160 5.54 -37.62 -60.51
N SER A 161 4.88 -36.52 -60.86
CA SER A 161 4.17 -36.43 -62.16
C SER A 161 5.14 -36.05 -63.28
N THR A 162 6.12 -35.20 -62.96
CA THR A 162 7.24 -34.78 -63.82
C THR A 162 8.25 -35.89 -64.07
N PHE A 163 8.58 -36.71 -63.05
CA PHE A 163 9.47 -37.85 -63.22
C PHE A 163 8.83 -39.00 -64.00
N LYS A 164 7.51 -39.21 -63.88
CA LYS A 164 6.78 -40.10 -64.79
C LYS A 164 6.89 -39.59 -66.23
N ARG A 165 6.68 -38.29 -66.46
CA ARG A 165 6.81 -37.69 -67.80
C ARG A 165 8.22 -37.81 -68.39
N LEU A 166 9.26 -37.67 -67.57
CA LEU A 166 10.66 -37.81 -67.99
C LEU A 166 11.07 -39.28 -68.21
N LEU A 167 10.58 -40.20 -67.37
CA LEU A 167 10.79 -41.65 -67.54
C LEU A 167 10.03 -42.18 -68.77
N HIS A 168 8.84 -41.65 -69.07
CA HIS A 168 8.11 -41.98 -70.30
C HIS A 168 8.79 -41.46 -71.57
N THR A 169 9.57 -40.37 -71.50
CA THR A 169 10.38 -39.88 -72.63
C THR A 169 11.72 -40.61 -72.79
N LEU A 170 12.24 -41.25 -71.73
CA LEU A 170 13.50 -42.00 -71.76
C LEU A 170 13.31 -43.50 -71.97
N SER A 171 12.10 -44.04 -71.73
CA SER A 171 11.78 -45.45 -72.00
C SER A 171 11.80 -45.85 -73.47
N THR A 172 11.96 -44.91 -74.40
CA THR A 172 12.21 -45.17 -75.83
C THR A 172 13.68 -44.97 -76.25
N ALA A 173 14.58 -44.62 -75.32
CA ALA A 173 16.01 -44.40 -75.59
C ALA A 173 16.89 -45.21 -74.62
N ALA A 174 16.70 -46.53 -74.57
CA ALA A 174 17.53 -47.44 -73.79
C ALA A 174 18.64 -48.09 -74.64
N PHE A 175 19.53 -47.26 -75.20
CA PHE A 175 20.88 -47.67 -75.56
C PHE A 175 21.80 -46.48 -75.30
N LEU A 176 22.45 -46.47 -74.13
CA LEU A 176 23.87 -46.14 -73.95
C LEU A 176 24.16 -46.01 -72.44
N ARG A 177 25.30 -46.60 -72.07
CA ARG A 177 25.87 -46.65 -70.72
C ARG A 177 26.32 -45.25 -70.31
N GLN A 178 26.28 -44.93 -69.01
CA GLN A 178 27.37 -44.32 -68.21
C GLN A 178 26.83 -43.67 -66.90
N GLU A 179 27.54 -43.97 -65.80
CA GLU A 179 27.60 -43.38 -64.44
C GLU A 179 26.39 -42.70 -63.75
N PRO A 180 26.08 -43.06 -62.48
CA PRO A 180 25.18 -42.27 -61.65
C PRO A 180 25.93 -41.07 -61.05
N THR A 181 25.91 -39.92 -61.72
CA THR A 181 26.37 -38.66 -61.11
C THR A 181 25.28 -38.04 -60.21
N ALA A 182 25.69 -37.73 -58.99
CA ALA A 182 25.07 -36.83 -58.01
C ALA A 182 23.55 -36.98 -57.79
N ARG A 183 23.17 -37.97 -56.96
CA ARG A 183 21.97 -37.82 -56.13
C ARG A 183 22.20 -36.60 -55.23
N HIS A 184 21.35 -35.58 -55.36
CA HIS A 184 21.21 -34.60 -54.27
C HIS A 184 21.00 -35.40 -52.98
N PRO A 185 21.80 -35.19 -51.93
CA PRO A 185 21.53 -35.86 -50.67
C PRO A 185 20.11 -35.47 -50.26
N PRO A 186 19.26 -36.44 -49.83
CA PRO A 186 17.98 -36.08 -49.23
C PRO A 186 18.30 -35.07 -48.12
N ALA A 187 17.57 -33.96 -48.08
CA ALA A 187 17.71 -32.98 -47.02
C ALA A 187 17.76 -33.75 -45.69
N ALA A 188 18.93 -33.72 -45.04
CA ALA A 188 19.17 -34.58 -43.89
C ALA A 188 18.12 -34.23 -42.84
N TYR A 189 17.29 -35.21 -42.48
CA TYR A 189 16.26 -35.02 -41.47
C TYR A 189 16.91 -34.50 -40.18
N GLN A 190 16.58 -33.27 -39.81
CA GLN A 190 17.00 -32.69 -38.55
C GLN A 190 15.87 -32.89 -37.54
N PRO A 191 16.07 -33.69 -36.48
CA PRO A 191 15.06 -33.90 -35.46
C PRO A 191 14.65 -32.57 -34.82
N PRO A 192 13.35 -32.33 -34.58
CA PRO A 192 12.90 -31.16 -33.82
C PRO A 192 13.53 -31.16 -32.42
N ALA A 193 13.99 -29.99 -31.97
CA ALA A 193 14.46 -29.84 -30.61
C ALA A 193 13.26 -29.99 -29.66
N LEU A 194 13.24 -31.08 -28.89
CA LEU A 194 12.21 -31.33 -27.89
C LEU A 194 12.52 -30.54 -26.63
N PHE A 195 11.57 -29.73 -26.16
CA PHE A 195 11.69 -29.05 -24.88
C PHE A 195 11.34 -30.01 -23.74
N ARG A 196 11.97 -29.78 -22.59
CA ARG A 196 11.75 -30.54 -21.37
C ARG A 196 11.11 -29.65 -20.33
N THR A 197 9.94 -30.05 -19.82
CA THR A 197 9.19 -29.25 -18.84
C THR A 197 9.97 -29.05 -17.53
N GLU A 198 10.85 -29.99 -17.22
CA GLU A 198 11.68 -29.98 -16.01
C GLU A 198 12.69 -28.82 -16.04
N ASP A 199 13.16 -28.44 -17.22
CA ASP A 199 14.13 -27.35 -17.40
C ASP A 199 13.51 -25.95 -17.18
N HIS A 200 12.18 -25.84 -17.24
CA HIS A 200 11.45 -24.58 -17.16
C HIS A 200 10.72 -24.38 -15.81
N PHE A 201 10.50 -25.45 -15.04
CA PHE A 201 9.84 -25.41 -13.72
C PHE A 201 10.62 -26.19 -12.65
N PRO A 202 11.86 -25.78 -12.31
CA PRO A 202 12.60 -26.40 -11.21
C PRO A 202 11.89 -26.10 -9.87
N GLY A 203 11.22 -27.08 -9.28
CA GLY A 203 10.66 -26.96 -7.93
C GLY A 203 9.20 -27.34 -7.70
N CYS A 204 8.44 -27.83 -8.69
CA CYS A 204 7.08 -28.36 -8.42
C CYS A 204 7.05 -29.67 -7.59
N GLY A 205 8.21 -30.22 -7.22
CA GLY A 205 8.34 -31.42 -6.39
C GLY A 205 8.53 -31.14 -4.89
N GLU A 206 8.55 -29.89 -4.44
CA GLU A 206 8.79 -29.57 -3.03
C GLU A 206 7.51 -29.80 -2.21
N ARG A 207 7.38 -31.02 -1.70
CA ARG A 207 6.40 -31.44 -0.69
C ARG A 207 6.63 -30.55 0.55
N PRO A 208 5.59 -29.88 1.09
CA PRO A 208 5.78 -29.05 2.28
C PRO A 208 6.26 -29.95 3.43
N PRO A 209 7.22 -29.48 4.28
CA PRO A 209 7.57 -30.19 5.49
C PRO A 209 6.34 -30.24 6.40
N VAL A 210 6.09 -31.44 6.92
CA VAL A 210 5.01 -31.78 7.87
C VAL A 210 5.27 -31.09 9.22
#